data_AF-A0A353GWL6-F1
#
_entry.id   AF-A0A353GWL6-F1
#
_cell.length_a   1.000
_cell.length_b   1.000
_cell.length_c   1.000
_cell.angle_alpha   90.00
_cell.angle_beta   90.00
_cell.angle_gamma   90.00
#
_symmetry.space_group_name_H-M   'P 1'
#
loop_
_entity.id
_entity.type
_entity.pdbx_description
1 polymer ?
#
loop_
_entity_poly.entity_id
_entity_poly.type
_entity_poly.pdbx_seq_one_letter_code
_entity_poly.pdbx_strand_id
1 'polypeptide(L)' 'MVCDKKIRLATQSDSKVLLEIYAPFIKDTLITFEYEVPTVAEF' A
#
# COMPACT_ATOMS: atom_id res chain seq x y z
N MET A 1 -18.10 -20.12 3.01
CA MET A 1 -17.57 -19.40 1.84
C MET A 1 -16.13 -19.01 2.16
N VAL A 2 -15.18 -19.90 1.86
CA VAL A 2 -13.76 -19.66 2.16
C VAL A 2 -13.18 -18.94 0.95
N CYS A 3 -12.73 -17.71 1.15
CA CYS A 3 -12.07 -16.93 0.12
C CYS A 3 -10.73 -17.60 -0.20
N ASP A 4 -10.56 -18.05 -1.44
CA ASP A 4 -9.29 -18.56 -1.96
C ASP A 4 -8.28 -17.39 -2.03
N LYS A 5 -7.60 -17.14 -0.91
CA LYS A 5 -6.58 -16.08 -0.82
C LYS A 5 -5.25 -16.61 -1.32
N LYS A 6 -4.95 -16.37 -2.60
CA LYS A 6 -3.66 -16.71 -3.20
C LYS A 6 -2.59 -15.68 -2.83
N ILE A 7 -1.52 -16.14 -2.19
CA ILE A 7 -0.31 -15.35 -1.94
C ILE A 7 0.65 -15.57 -3.12
N ARG A 8 1.16 -14.49 -3.69
CA ARG A 8 2.16 -14.51 -4.77
C ARG A 8 3.22 -13.44 -4.53
N LEU A 9 4.34 -13.54 -5.24
CA LEU A 9 5.33 -12.47 -5.26
C LEU A 9 4.74 -11.20 -5.89
N ALA A 10 5.05 -10.07 -5.28
CA ALA A 10 4.68 -8.76 -5.79
C ALA A 10 5.58 -8.38 -6.97
N THR A 11 5.02 -7.60 -7.88
CA THR A 11 5.71 -7.01 -9.02
C THR A 11 5.52 -5.50 -9.00
N GLN A 12 6.29 -4.76 -9.77
CA GLN A 12 6.19 -3.30 -9.82
C GLN A 12 4.82 -2.80 -10.32
N SER A 13 4.07 -3.63 -11.05
CA SER A 13 2.69 -3.32 -11.44
C SER A 13 1.72 -3.29 -10.26
N ASP A 14 2.07 -3.91 -9.13
CA ASP A 14 1.26 -3.94 -7.92
C ASP A 14 1.42 -2.67 -7.06
N SER A 15 2.47 -1.85 -7.30
CA SER A 15 2.81 -0.67 -6.49
C SER A 15 1.62 0.27 -6.30
N LYS A 16 0.81 0.50 -7.34
CA LYS A 16 -0.37 1.37 -7.23
C LYS A 16 -1.37 0.85 -6.20
N VAL A 17 -1.70 -0.44 -6.24
CA VAL A 17 -2.70 -1.05 -5.36
C VAL A 17 -2.16 -1.16 -3.93
N LEU A 18 -0.87 -1.47 -3.78
CA LEU A 18 -0.19 -1.49 -2.49
C LEU A 18 -0.16 -0.09 -1.85
N LEU A 19 0.10 0.95 -2.65
CA LEU A 19 0.08 2.33 -2.19
C LEU A 19 -1.32 2.77 -1.74
N GLU A 20 -2.38 2.36 -2.45
CA GLU A 20 -3.76 2.63 -2.03
C GLU A 20 -4.09 1.99 -0.66
N ILE A 21 -3.55 0.79 -0.39
CA ILE A 21 -3.68 0.13 0.93
C ILE A 21 -2.83 0.85 1.99
N TYR A 22 -1.67 1.40 1.62
CA TYR A 22 -0.74 2.07 2.52
C TYR A 22 -1.13 3.51 2.87
N ALA A 23 -1.78 4.23 1.95
CA ALA A 23 -2.20 5.63 2.10
C ALA A 23 -2.92 5.99 3.42
N PRO A 24 -3.89 5.20 3.95
CA PRO A 24 -4.54 5.52 5.22
C PRO A 24 -3.59 5.47 6.42
N PHE A 25 -2.51 4.69 6.36
CA PHE A 25 -1.51 4.66 7.44
C PHE A 25 -0.75 5.99 7.53
N ILE A 26 -0.58 6.69 6.41
CA ILE A 26 0.03 8.03 6.39
C ILE A 26 -0.98 9.11 6.78
N LYS A 27 -2.21 9.04 6.28
CA LYS A 27 -3.20 10.12 6.47
C LYS A 27 -3.93 10.07 7.81
N ASP A 28 -4.24 8.86 8.28
CA ASP A 28 -5.24 8.65 9.33
C ASP A 28 -4.64 8.10 10.63
N THR A 29 -3.30 8.08 10.75
CA THR A 29 -2.62 7.66 11.98
C THR A 29 -1.68 8.76 12.51
N LEU A 30 -1.62 8.88 13.85
CA LEU A 30 -0.83 9.89 14.56
C LEU A 30 0.66 9.53 14.69
N ILE A 31 1.07 8.37 14.17
CA ILE A 31 2.44 7.86 14.21
C ILE A 31 2.92 7.75 12.77
N THR A 32 3.30 8.87 12.17
CA THR A 32 3.71 8.90 10.77
C THR A 32 5.23 8.84 10.65
N PHE A 33 5.72 7.94 9.79
CA PHE A 33 7.12 7.97 9.31
C PHE A 33 7.32 9.02 8.19
N GLU A 34 6.24 9.37 7.48
CA GLU A 34 6.22 10.34 6.38
C GLU A 34 5.00 11.27 6.50
N TYR A 35 5.15 12.53 6.09
CA TYR A 35 4.09 13.55 6.19
C TYR A 35 3.18 13.62 4.95
N GLU A 36 3.62 13.05 3.84
CA GLU A 36 2.91 13.04 2.55
C GLU A 36 2.89 11.62 1.97
N VAL A 37 1.87 11.29 1.20
CA VAL A 37 1.77 9.97 0.55
C VAL A 37 2.72 9.92 -0.65
N PRO A 38 3.63 8.95 -0.75
CA PRO A 38 4.59 8.87 -1.85
C PRO A 38 3.89 8.60 -3.18
N THR A 39 4.52 9.00 -4.28
CA THR A 39 4.03 8.68 -5.62
C THR A 39 4.34 7.22 -5.98
N VAL A 40 3.62 6.65 -6.95
CA VAL A 40 3.89 5.26 -7.42
C VAL A 40 5.31 5.09 -7.99
N ALA A 41 5.94 6.16 -8.47
CA ALA A 41 7.32 6.10 -8.96
C ALA A 41 8.35 6.03 -7.81
N GLU A 42 7.98 6.52 -6.63
CA GLU A 42 8.80 6.55 -5.43
C GLU A 42 8.50 5.38 -4.47
N PHE A 43 7.48 4.57 -4.80
CA PHE A 43 7.00 3.41 -4.03
C PHE A 43 7.36 2.08 -4.70
#